data_AF-R7M136-F1
#
_entry.id   AF-R7M136-F1
#
_cell.length_a   1.000
_cell.length_b   1.000
_cell.length_c   1.000
_cell.angle_alpha   90.00
_cell.angle_beta   90.00
_cell.angle_gamma   90.00
#
_symmetry.space_group_name_H-M   'P 1'
#
loop_
_entity.id
_entity.type
_entity.pdbx_description
1 polymer ?
#
loop_
_entity_poly.entity_id
_entity_poly.type
_entity_poly.pdbx_seq_one_letter_code
_entity_poly.pdbx_strand_id
1 'polypeptide(L)'
;MDGSIKKRAAWGLLVLLLGAAPALACERDLPHRHEWPGGVSEPRPLAPGALRYQLQILLANREQWDRVPRWEGMVNLAVLDMDWNGQLEILVNAEGEGREQGYEVQPETGKLKKIPEQQLYRSLNNLLRAPAWFTIMPEKRQDWLQKDPAQVIHMLRDSYENYAGLKEGFG
;
A
#
# COMPACT_ATOMS: atom_id res chain seq x y z
N MET A 1 22.11 -9.62 60.02
CA MET A 1 22.96 -10.83 59.91
C MET A 1 22.12 -12.00 60.41
N ASP A 2 22.02 -13.14 59.76
CA ASP A 2 22.14 -13.53 58.35
C ASP A 2 21.75 -15.00 58.29
N GLY A 3 21.32 -15.49 57.13
CA GLY A 3 21.54 -16.89 56.77
C GLY A 3 20.40 -17.89 56.99
N SER A 4 19.42 -17.86 56.08
CA SER A 4 18.78 -19.07 55.54
C SER A 4 18.20 -18.64 54.20
N ILE A 5 18.53 -19.21 53.04
CA ILE A 5 18.35 -20.60 52.66
C ILE A 5 19.32 -20.90 51.50
N LYS A 6 20.09 -21.97 51.65
CA LYS A 6 20.72 -22.69 50.53
C LYS A 6 19.61 -23.30 49.67
N LYS A 7 19.63 -23.04 48.36
CA LYS A 7 19.54 -24.09 47.32
C LYS A 7 19.83 -23.49 45.95
N ARG A 8 20.98 -23.92 45.43
CA ARG A 8 21.42 -23.77 44.05
C ARG A 8 20.39 -24.42 43.14
N ALA A 9 19.92 -23.71 42.13
CA ALA A 9 19.29 -24.30 40.95
C ALA A 9 20.11 -23.87 39.74
N ALA A 10 20.99 -24.77 39.32
CA ALA A 10 21.70 -24.69 38.06
C ALA A 10 20.67 -24.79 36.93
N TRP A 11 20.58 -23.74 36.11
CA TRP A 11 19.94 -23.80 34.80
C TRP A 11 21.01 -23.42 33.78
N GLY A 12 21.90 -24.39 33.55
CA GLY A 12 22.90 -24.36 32.50
C GLY A 12 22.71 -25.59 31.63
N LEU A 13 22.53 -25.34 30.33
CA LEU A 13 22.62 -26.27 29.21
C LEU A 13 21.52 -27.34 29.06
N LEU A 14 20.64 -27.12 28.08
CA LEU A 14 20.27 -28.18 27.13
C LEU A 14 20.03 -27.57 25.74
N VAL A 15 21.13 -27.30 25.04
CA VAL A 15 21.16 -27.17 23.59
C VAL A 15 21.40 -28.57 23.04
N LEU A 16 20.39 -29.18 22.41
CA LEU A 16 20.47 -30.03 21.21
C LEU A 16 19.23 -30.92 21.03
N LEU A 17 18.67 -30.82 19.81
CA LEU A 17 17.94 -31.84 19.06
C LEU A 17 16.49 -32.13 19.48
N LEU A 18 15.54 -31.60 18.71
CA LEU A 18 14.69 -32.38 17.80
C LEU A 18 13.59 -31.48 17.22
N GLY A 19 13.69 -31.21 15.93
CA GLY A 19 12.73 -30.42 15.18
C GLY A 19 13.16 -30.33 13.73
N ALA A 20 13.27 -31.50 13.08
CA ALA A 20 13.24 -31.56 11.62
C ALA A 20 11.85 -31.08 11.18
N ALA A 21 11.71 -29.77 10.99
CA ALA A 21 10.62 -29.22 10.22
C ALA A 21 10.93 -29.52 8.75
N PRO A 22 9.97 -30.00 7.95
CA PRO A 22 10.17 -29.99 6.50
C PRO A 22 10.36 -28.53 6.12
N ALA A 23 11.48 -28.24 5.46
CA ALA A 23 11.58 -27.05 4.64
C ALA A 23 10.47 -27.19 3.58
N LEU A 24 9.29 -26.67 3.88
CA LEU A 24 8.36 -26.25 2.84
C LEU A 24 9.13 -25.21 2.06
N ALA A 25 9.67 -25.65 0.94
CA ALA A 25 10.02 -24.78 -0.16
C ALA A 25 8.73 -24.02 -0.54
N CYS A 26 8.48 -22.89 0.14
CA CYS A 26 7.90 -21.76 -0.54
C CYS A 26 8.99 -21.25 -1.48
N GLU A 27 9.19 -21.96 -2.60
CA GLU A 27 9.82 -21.35 -3.74
C GLU A 27 8.96 -20.15 -4.10
N ARG A 28 9.57 -19.00 -3.89
CA ARG A 28 9.18 -17.71 -4.44
C ARG A 28 8.75 -17.91 -5.88
N ASP A 29 7.48 -17.65 -6.17
CA ASP A 29 7.11 -17.08 -7.47
C ASP A 29 7.79 -15.71 -7.54
N LEU A 30 9.07 -15.73 -7.95
CA LEU A 30 9.70 -14.59 -8.60
C LEU A 30 8.79 -14.25 -9.78
N PRO A 31 8.30 -13.01 -9.94
CA PRO A 31 7.57 -12.69 -11.16
C PRO A 31 8.55 -12.89 -12.31
N HIS A 32 8.23 -13.89 -13.14
CA HIS A 32 8.91 -14.15 -14.38
C HIS A 32 9.01 -12.82 -15.14
N ARG A 33 10.25 -12.35 -15.36
CA ARG A 33 10.53 -11.45 -16.48
C ARG A 33 10.14 -12.21 -17.74
N HIS A 34 8.90 -12.03 -18.17
CA HIS A 34 8.54 -12.27 -19.55
C HIS A 34 8.83 -11.00 -20.32
N GLU A 35 9.99 -10.98 -20.96
CA GLU A 35 10.15 -10.24 -22.20
C GLU A 35 9.09 -10.75 -23.19
N TRP A 36 8.27 -9.85 -23.71
CA TRP A 36 7.44 -10.14 -24.87
C TRP A 36 7.92 -9.31 -26.06
N PRO A 37 8.43 -9.93 -27.13
CA PRO A 37 8.35 -9.34 -28.45
C PRO A 37 6.91 -9.57 -28.95
N GLY A 38 6.08 -8.51 -28.93
CA GLY A 38 4.82 -8.49 -29.68
C GLY A 38 3.57 -9.12 -29.03
N GLY A 39 3.51 -9.22 -27.70
CA GLY A 39 2.31 -9.66 -26.99
C GLY A 39 2.10 -8.86 -25.72
N VAL A 40 1.21 -7.87 -25.75
CA VAL A 40 0.83 -7.10 -24.55
C VAL A 40 0.07 -8.07 -23.64
N SER A 41 0.75 -8.66 -22.66
CA SER A 41 0.06 -9.35 -21.58
C SER A 41 -0.82 -8.33 -20.89
N GLU A 42 -2.12 -8.59 -20.83
CA GLU A 42 -3.02 -7.71 -20.09
C GLU A 42 -2.52 -7.59 -18.65
N PRO A 43 -2.58 -6.38 -18.07
CA PRO A 43 -2.09 -6.19 -16.73
C PRO A 43 -2.88 -7.06 -15.75
N ARG A 44 -2.17 -7.75 -14.86
CA ARG A 44 -2.80 -8.70 -13.94
C ARG A 44 -3.17 -7.97 -12.64
N PRO A 45 -4.46 -7.89 -12.28
CA PRO A 45 -4.85 -7.27 -11.03
C PRO A 45 -4.36 -8.06 -9.81
N LEU A 46 -4.20 -7.36 -8.69
CA LEU A 46 -3.78 -7.93 -7.42
C LEU A 46 -4.81 -8.94 -6.90
N ALA A 47 -4.30 -10.03 -6.34
CA ALA A 47 -5.14 -10.97 -5.60
C ALA A 47 -5.85 -10.25 -4.43
N PRO A 48 -7.11 -10.59 -4.08
CA PRO A 48 -7.88 -9.86 -3.07
C PRO A 48 -7.18 -9.72 -1.71
N GLY A 49 -6.42 -10.73 -1.29
CA GLY A 49 -5.65 -10.70 -0.04
C GLY A 49 -4.50 -9.69 -0.07
N ALA A 50 -3.73 -9.66 -1.18
CA ALA A 50 -2.63 -8.71 -1.37
C ALA A 50 -3.14 -7.27 -1.48
N LEU A 51 -4.23 -7.07 -2.23
CA LEU A 51 -4.92 -5.78 -2.32
C LEU A 51 -5.33 -5.28 -0.93
N ARG A 52 -6.07 -6.09 -0.17
CA ARG A 52 -6.52 -5.71 1.17
C ARG A 52 -5.35 -5.36 2.11
N TYR A 53 -4.28 -6.14 2.07
CA TYR A 53 -3.10 -5.90 2.89
C TYR A 53 -2.43 -4.56 2.56
N GLN A 54 -2.23 -4.26 1.27
CA GLN A 54 -1.60 -3.01 0.86
C GLN A 54 -2.48 -1.78 1.13
N LEU A 55 -3.81 -1.89 0.98
CA LEU A 55 -4.75 -0.83 1.37
C LEU A 55 -4.69 -0.53 2.88
N GLN A 56 -4.47 -1.55 3.72
CA GLN A 56 -4.26 -1.35 5.15
C GLN A 56 -2.95 -0.61 5.42
N ILE A 57 -1.88 -0.86 4.65
CA ILE A 57 -0.62 -0.11 4.74
C ILE A 57 -0.82 1.35 4.35
N LEU A 58 -1.52 1.62 3.23
CA LEU A 58 -1.87 2.99 2.82
C LEU A 58 -2.58 3.74 3.95
N LEU A 59 -3.61 3.13 4.54
CA LEU A 59 -4.37 3.76 5.62
C LEU A 59 -3.55 3.93 6.90
N ALA A 60 -2.69 2.97 7.24
CA ALA A 60 -1.84 3.03 8.43
C ALA A 60 -0.77 4.13 8.36
N ASN A 61 -0.40 4.55 7.14
CA ASN A 61 0.56 5.62 6.88
C ASN A 61 -0.13 6.91 6.38
N ARG A 62 -1.42 7.08 6.71
CA ARG A 62 -2.25 8.19 6.20
C ARG A 62 -1.63 9.55 6.47
N GLU A 63 -0.95 9.76 7.59
CA GLU A 63 -0.29 11.03 7.92
C GLU A 63 0.71 11.52 6.88
N GLN A 64 1.25 10.64 6.03
CA GLN A 64 2.21 11.01 4.98
C GLN A 64 1.53 11.67 3.78
N TRP A 65 0.32 11.22 3.44
CA TRP A 65 -0.41 11.62 2.23
C TRP A 65 -1.70 12.39 2.54
N ASP A 66 -2.28 12.22 3.72
CA ASP A 66 -3.51 12.81 4.22
C ASP A 66 -3.27 14.14 4.92
N ARG A 67 -2.42 15.02 4.33
CA ARG A 67 -2.12 16.36 4.88
C ARG A 67 -3.32 17.33 4.84
N VAL A 68 -4.50 16.76 4.77
CA VAL A 68 -5.83 17.32 4.66
C VAL A 68 -6.09 18.52 5.58
N PRO A 69 -5.69 18.55 6.87
CA PRO A 69 -5.89 19.74 7.70
C PRO A 69 -5.17 21.00 7.21
N ARG A 70 -4.16 20.88 6.33
CA ARG A 70 -3.30 21.99 5.87
C ARG A 70 -3.68 22.57 4.51
N TRP A 71 -4.65 21.98 3.81
CA TRP A 71 -5.02 22.42 2.47
C TRP A 71 -6.24 23.35 2.53
N GLU A 72 -6.29 24.40 1.73
CA GLU A 72 -7.46 25.29 1.71
C GLU A 72 -8.48 24.86 0.63
N GLY A 73 -8.01 24.26 -0.47
CA GLY A 73 -8.84 23.81 -1.60
C GLY A 73 -9.21 22.33 -1.61
N MET A 74 -9.75 21.88 -2.75
CA MET A 74 -10.15 20.49 -2.99
C MET A 74 -8.94 19.55 -2.96
N VAL A 75 -9.19 18.30 -2.57
CA VAL A 75 -8.17 17.23 -2.56
C VAL A 75 -8.68 16.07 -3.38
N ASN A 76 -7.90 15.64 -4.36
CA ASN A 76 -8.16 14.44 -5.14
C ASN A 76 -7.19 13.35 -4.75
N LEU A 77 -7.71 12.14 -4.60
CA LEU A 77 -6.94 10.96 -4.26
C LEU A 77 -7.27 9.84 -5.25
N ALA A 78 -6.28 9.04 -5.61
CA ALA A 78 -6.47 7.83 -6.42
C ALA A 78 -5.51 6.74 -5.97
N VAL A 79 -5.94 5.48 -6.08
CA VAL A 79 -5.09 4.30 -5.84
C VAL A 79 -4.96 3.51 -7.12
N LEU A 80 -3.75 3.11 -7.44
CA LEU A 80 -3.42 2.37 -8.65
C LEU A 80 -2.20 1.48 -8.45
N ASP A 81 -1.94 0.66 -9.45
CA ASP A 81 -0.67 -0.04 -9.67
C ASP A 81 -0.13 0.53 -10.98
N MET A 82 0.71 1.57 -10.89
CA MET A 82 1.08 2.41 -12.04
C MET A 82 1.87 1.65 -13.10
N ASP A 83 2.80 0.82 -12.66
CA ASP A 83 3.71 0.06 -13.52
C ASP A 83 3.40 -1.45 -13.56
N TRP A 84 2.32 -1.88 -12.87
CA TRP A 84 1.86 -3.26 -12.81
C TRP A 84 2.88 -4.21 -12.18
N ASN A 85 3.66 -3.69 -11.23
CA ASN A 85 4.62 -4.46 -10.45
C ASN A 85 3.98 -5.13 -9.21
N GLY A 86 2.69 -4.88 -8.96
CA GLY A 86 1.96 -5.42 -7.81
C GLY A 86 2.13 -4.63 -6.52
N GLN A 87 2.68 -3.41 -6.56
CA GLN A 87 2.77 -2.49 -5.43
C GLN A 87 1.82 -1.32 -5.68
N LEU A 88 0.92 -1.08 -4.73
CA LEU A 88 -0.03 0.01 -4.86
C LEU A 88 0.65 1.36 -4.64
N GLU A 89 0.27 2.35 -5.44
CA GLU A 89 0.55 3.74 -5.17
C GLU A 89 -0.72 4.51 -4.84
N ILE A 90 -0.58 5.49 -3.94
CA ILE A 90 -1.59 6.52 -3.73
C ILE A 90 -1.10 7.84 -4.34
N LEU A 91 -1.93 8.40 -5.23
CA LEU A 91 -1.77 9.74 -5.76
C LEU A 91 -2.59 10.72 -4.95
N VAL A 92 -2.04 11.91 -4.77
CA VAL A 92 -2.68 13.02 -4.09
C VAL A 92 -2.50 14.29 -4.89
N ASN A 93 -3.59 14.96 -5.22
CA ASN A 93 -3.59 16.27 -5.86
C ASN A 93 -4.39 17.25 -4.99
N ALA A 94 -3.73 18.22 -4.39
CA ALA A 94 -4.37 19.27 -3.62
C ALA A 94 -4.36 20.58 -4.41
N GLU A 95 -5.54 21.17 -4.58
CA GLU A 95 -5.69 22.47 -5.21
C GLU A 95 -4.84 23.52 -4.47
N GLY A 96 -4.02 24.27 -5.22
CA GLY A 96 -3.10 25.27 -4.68
C GLY A 96 -1.67 24.79 -4.39
N GLU A 97 -1.39 23.48 -4.33
CA GLU A 97 0.00 22.97 -4.19
C GLU A 97 0.71 22.74 -5.53
N GLY A 98 -0.01 22.91 -6.65
CA GLY A 98 0.56 23.01 -7.99
C GLY A 98 1.05 21.71 -8.64
N ARG A 99 1.19 20.60 -7.89
CA ARG A 99 1.60 19.27 -8.43
C ARG A 99 1.07 18.07 -7.65
N GLU A 100 0.83 16.98 -8.36
CA GLU A 100 0.51 15.67 -7.79
C GLU A 100 1.68 15.12 -6.95
N GLN A 101 1.34 14.48 -5.83
CA GLN A 101 2.27 13.71 -5.00
C GLN A 101 1.91 12.23 -5.08
N GLY A 102 2.92 11.37 -5.14
CA GLY A 102 2.75 9.92 -5.21
C GLY A 102 3.51 9.22 -4.09
N TYR A 103 2.89 8.20 -3.50
CA TYR A 103 3.49 7.37 -2.48
C TYR A 103 3.24 5.90 -2.80
N GLU A 104 4.32 5.11 -2.90
CA GLU A 104 4.29 3.68 -3.22
C GLU A 104 4.32 2.85 -1.94
N VAL A 105 3.51 1.81 -1.87
CA VAL A 105 3.49 0.85 -0.77
C VAL A 105 4.76 0.01 -0.81
N GLN A 106 5.35 -0.22 0.35
CA GLN A 106 6.47 -1.15 0.53
C GLN A 106 6.00 -2.30 1.42
N PRO A 107 5.39 -3.38 0.86
CA PRO A 107 4.71 -4.42 1.63
C PRO A 107 5.61 -5.06 2.69
N GLU A 108 6.88 -5.29 2.35
CA GLU A 108 7.90 -5.90 3.22
C GLU A 108 8.17 -5.09 4.51
N THR A 109 7.93 -3.78 4.46
CA THR A 109 8.22 -2.88 5.59
C THR A 109 6.97 -2.30 6.24
N GLY A 110 5.80 -2.47 5.61
CA GLY A 110 4.55 -1.85 6.05
C GLY A 110 4.56 -0.32 5.96
N LYS A 111 5.43 0.28 5.14
CA LYS A 111 5.60 1.73 5.00
C LYS A 111 5.30 2.21 3.59
N LEU A 112 5.25 3.53 3.43
CA LEU A 112 5.20 4.19 2.14
C LEU A 112 6.54 4.80 1.77
N LYS A 113 6.83 4.80 0.47
CA LYS A 113 7.97 5.47 -0.13
C LYS A 113 7.45 6.60 -1.01
N LYS A 114 7.84 7.85 -0.71
CA LYS A 114 7.52 8.99 -1.58
C LYS A 114 8.19 8.82 -2.94
N ILE A 115 7.40 8.94 -4.00
CA ILE A 115 7.87 8.84 -5.38
C ILE A 115 8.48 10.20 -5.79
N PRO A 116 9.72 10.24 -6.29
CA PRO A 116 10.30 11.46 -6.82
C PRO A 116 9.45 12.05 -7.94
N GLU A 117 9.26 13.37 -7.94
CA GLU A 117 8.33 14.05 -8.85
C GLU A 117 8.58 13.73 -10.34
N GLN A 118 9.84 13.72 -10.77
CA GLN A 118 10.21 13.37 -12.15
C GLN A 118 9.91 11.90 -12.50
N GLN A 119 9.98 11.00 -11.52
CA GLN A 119 9.59 9.60 -11.71
C GLN A 119 8.08 9.50 -11.79
N LEU A 120 7.37 10.17 -10.88
CA LEU A 120 5.92 10.21 -10.85
C LEU A 120 5.35 10.71 -12.17
N TYR A 121 5.81 11.86 -12.66
CA TYR A 121 5.33 12.42 -13.92
C TYR A 121 5.59 11.49 -15.12
N ARG A 122 6.72 10.77 -15.13
CA ARG A 122 6.99 9.75 -16.14
C ARG A 122 6.02 8.58 -16.05
N SER A 123 5.71 8.09 -14.85
CA SER A 123 4.75 7.00 -14.66
C SER A 123 3.34 7.43 -15.07
N LEU A 124 2.91 8.64 -14.69
CA LEU A 124 1.59 9.18 -15.02
C LEU A 124 1.36 9.31 -16.53
N ASN A 125 2.38 9.67 -17.30
CA ASN A 125 2.29 9.75 -18.77
C ASN A 125 2.20 8.38 -19.46
N ASN A 126 2.50 7.29 -18.76
CA ASN A 126 2.51 5.93 -19.31
C ASN A 126 1.35 5.07 -18.76
N LEU A 127 0.39 5.68 -18.06
CA LEU A 127 -0.76 4.94 -17.54
C LEU A 127 -1.60 4.36 -18.66
N LEU A 128 -2.01 3.11 -18.49
CA LEU A 128 -2.91 2.43 -19.43
C LEU A 128 -4.35 2.95 -19.35
N ARG A 129 -4.75 3.47 -18.20
CA ARG A 129 -6.09 3.96 -17.89
C ARG A 129 -5.99 5.21 -17.03
N ALA A 130 -6.99 6.08 -17.14
CA ALA A 130 -7.07 7.26 -16.27
C ALA A 130 -7.22 6.82 -14.80
N PRO A 131 -6.54 7.49 -13.84
CA PRO A 131 -6.78 7.23 -12.43
C PRO A 131 -8.25 7.51 -12.06
N ALA A 132 -8.84 6.63 -11.25
CA ALA A 132 -10.17 6.84 -10.72
C ALA A 132 -10.11 7.71 -9.47
N TRP A 133 -10.16 9.03 -9.68
CA TRP A 133 -10.07 10.02 -8.61
C TRP A 133 -11.32 10.04 -7.74
N PHE A 134 -11.13 10.24 -6.44
CA PHE A 134 -12.18 10.69 -5.53
C PHE A 134 -11.79 12.04 -4.94
N THR A 135 -12.78 12.93 -4.87
CA THR A 135 -12.59 14.31 -4.43
C THR A 135 -13.12 14.50 -3.01
N ILE A 136 -12.29 15.06 -2.15
CA ILE A 136 -12.66 15.55 -0.82
C ILE A 136 -12.85 17.05 -0.94
N MET A 137 -14.11 17.48 -0.88
CA MET A 137 -14.46 18.89 -0.84
C MET A 137 -14.00 19.52 0.50
N PRO A 138 -13.58 20.80 0.52
CA PRO A 138 -13.14 21.47 1.75
C PRO A 138 -14.13 21.35 2.91
N GLU A 139 -15.43 21.46 2.64
CA GLU A 139 -16.51 21.35 3.64
C GLU A 139 -16.72 19.92 4.17
N LYS A 140 -16.23 18.89 3.46
CA LYS A 140 -16.30 17.47 3.87
C LYS A 140 -15.02 16.98 4.55
N ARG A 141 -14.09 17.88 4.78
CA ARG A 141 -12.76 17.57 5.30
C ARG A 141 -12.78 16.91 6.67
N GLN A 142 -13.56 17.46 7.60
CA GLN A 142 -13.62 16.92 8.96
C GLN A 142 -14.27 15.53 8.97
N ASP A 143 -15.33 15.36 8.19
CA ASP A 143 -15.99 14.07 7.99
C ASP A 143 -15.03 13.03 7.39
N TRP A 144 -14.15 13.44 6.45
CA TRP A 144 -13.11 12.57 5.90
C TRP A 144 -12.08 12.13 6.95
N LEU A 145 -11.59 13.06 7.76
CA LEU A 145 -10.60 12.77 8.80
C LEU A 145 -11.15 11.78 9.85
N GLN A 146 -12.44 11.90 10.18
CA GLN A 146 -13.14 11.07 11.15
C GLN A 146 -13.81 9.83 10.54
N LYS A 147 -13.69 9.63 9.22
CA LYS A 147 -14.33 8.53 8.51
C LYS A 147 -13.85 7.19 9.05
N ASP A 148 -14.78 6.25 9.17
CA ASP A 148 -14.48 4.90 9.60
C ASP A 148 -13.40 4.25 8.71
N PRO A 149 -12.35 3.64 9.29
CA PRO A 149 -11.29 2.96 8.55
C PRO A 149 -11.75 1.99 7.48
N ALA A 150 -12.81 1.20 7.73
CA ALA A 150 -13.32 0.25 6.75
C ALA A 150 -13.93 0.97 5.55
N GLN A 151 -14.67 2.07 5.78
CA GLN A 151 -15.19 2.91 4.70
C GLN A 151 -14.07 3.52 3.85
N VAL A 152 -13.00 3.99 4.48
CA VAL A 152 -11.83 4.52 3.74
C VAL A 152 -11.21 3.41 2.87
N ILE A 153 -10.99 2.22 3.42
CA ILE A 153 -10.48 1.07 2.66
C ILE A 153 -11.40 0.73 1.48
N HIS A 154 -12.72 0.76 1.67
CA HIS A 154 -13.67 0.55 0.58
C HIS A 154 -13.52 1.58 -0.53
N MET A 155 -13.40 2.87 -0.20
CA MET A 155 -13.19 3.93 -1.19
C MET A 155 -11.86 3.78 -1.95
N LEU A 156 -10.77 3.49 -1.24
CA LEU A 156 -9.46 3.25 -1.85
C LEU A 156 -9.47 2.02 -2.76
N ARG A 157 -10.17 0.96 -2.34
CA ARG A 157 -10.38 -0.25 -3.14
C ARG A 157 -11.15 0.05 -4.42
N ASP A 158 -12.23 0.81 -4.33
CA ASP A 158 -13.05 1.17 -5.50
C ASP A 158 -12.22 1.97 -6.52
N SER A 159 -11.37 2.89 -6.05
CA SER A 159 -10.43 3.62 -6.90
C SER A 159 -9.50 2.66 -7.66
N TYR A 160 -8.88 1.70 -6.95
CA TYR A 160 -8.03 0.68 -7.58
C TYR A 160 -8.79 -0.21 -8.57
N GLU A 161 -9.95 -0.75 -8.18
CA GLU A 161 -10.70 -1.68 -9.01
C GLU A 161 -11.23 -1.02 -10.29
N ASN A 162 -11.59 0.26 -10.23
CA ASN A 162 -11.93 1.04 -11.42
C ASN A 162 -10.71 1.26 -12.33
N TYR A 163 -9.57 1.67 -11.76
CA TYR A 163 -8.33 1.80 -12.54
C TYR A 163 -7.92 0.47 -13.17
N ALA A 164 -8.05 -0.65 -12.43
CA ALA A 164 -7.69 -1.97 -12.91
C ALA A 164 -8.68 -2.56 -13.93
N GLY A 165 -9.80 -1.86 -14.22
CA GLY A 165 -10.84 -2.35 -15.12
C GLY A 165 -11.66 -3.52 -14.56
N LEU A 166 -11.65 -3.72 -13.24
CA LEU A 166 -12.43 -4.74 -12.53
C LEU A 166 -13.87 -4.27 -12.24
N LYS A 167 -14.08 -2.95 -12.23
CA LYS A 167 -15.38 -2.30 -12.10
C LYS A 167 -15.53 -1.29 -13.23
N GLU A 168 -16.75 -1.11 -13.71
CA GLU A 168 -17.07 0.06 -14.55
C GLU A 168 -17.02 1.29 -13.65
N GLY A 169 -16.25 2.30 -14.06
CA GLY A 169 -16.14 3.56 -13.32
C GLY A 169 -17.51 4.19 -13.13
N PHE A 170 -17.72 4.88 -12.00
CA PHE A 170 -18.93 5.68 -11.81
C PHE A 170 -19.04 6.70 -12.95
N GLY A 171 -19.97 6.45 -13.86
CA GLY A 171 -20.45 7.39 -14.87
C GLY A 171 -21.46 8.35 -14.29
#